data_AF-T1AJ36-F1
#
_entry.id   AF-T1AJ36-F1
#
_cell.length_a   1.000
_cell.length_b   1.000
_cell.length_c   1.000
_cell.angle_alpha   90.00
_cell.angle_beta   90.00
_cell.angle_gamma   90.00
#
_symmetry.space_group_name_H-M   'P 1'
#
loop_
_entity.id
_entity.type
_entity.pdbx_description
1 polymer ?
#
loop_
_entity_poly.entity_id
_entity_poly.type
_entity_poly.pdbx_seq_one_letter_code
_entity_poly.pdbx_strand_id
1 'polypeptide(L)'
;TSPHLLRYNERVRIDAHDAENTALCAAFMRIEQARGATPLTYFEYGTLAALLLFADAHLDVVLLEVGLGGRLDAVNIIDADVAIVTTIGIDHTEYLGPDRDSIGREKAGIARAGRPLIIGALDPPPGLLDSARANGACVLRLGVDFSVVPQIDAWCWQARQMAN
;
A
#
# COMPACT_ATOMS: atom_id res chain seq x y z
N THR A 1 6.72 -2.40 -5.83
CA THR A 1 7.33 -2.69 -4.52
C THR A 1 8.53 -1.79 -4.27
N SER A 2 8.95 -1.63 -3.02
CA SER A 2 10.13 -0.84 -2.65
C SER A 2 10.69 -1.26 -1.28
N PRO A 3 12.02 -1.15 -1.04
CA PRO A 3 13.08 -0.75 -1.98
C PRO A 3 13.35 -1.87 -3.02
N HIS A 4 14.42 -1.70 -3.80
CA HIS A 4 14.97 -2.75 -4.67
C HIS A 4 16.32 -3.20 -4.13
N LEU A 5 16.74 -4.43 -4.48
CA LEU A 5 18.02 -5.00 -4.05
C LEU A 5 19.14 -4.71 -5.04
N LEU A 6 18.94 -4.98 -6.33
CA LEU A 6 19.99 -4.87 -7.35
C LEU A 6 19.63 -3.91 -8.47
N ARG A 7 18.39 -3.98 -8.98
CA ARG A 7 17.93 -3.23 -10.15
C ARG A 7 16.67 -2.47 -9.83
N TYR A 8 16.58 -1.23 -10.29
CA TYR A 8 15.40 -0.40 -10.11
C TYR A 8 14.12 -1.07 -10.65
N ASN A 9 14.25 -1.87 -11.71
CA ASN A 9 13.18 -2.60 -12.38
C ASN A 9 12.38 -3.51 -11.44
N GLU A 10 13.01 -4.02 -10.37
CA GLU A 10 12.35 -4.85 -9.35
C GLU A 10 11.13 -4.14 -8.70
N ARG A 11 11.10 -2.81 -8.76
CA ARG A 11 10.02 -2.00 -8.19
C ARG A 11 8.71 -2.10 -8.96
N VAL A 12 8.74 -2.44 -10.25
CA VAL A 12 7.56 -2.51 -11.12
C VAL A 12 7.54 -3.85 -11.81
N ARG A 13 6.54 -4.68 -11.51
CA ARG A 13 6.33 -5.98 -12.14
C ARG A 13 4.96 -6.08 -12.76
N ILE A 14 4.89 -6.61 -13.97
CA ILE A 14 3.66 -6.89 -14.71
C ILE A 14 3.71 -8.37 -15.09
N ASP A 15 2.67 -9.14 -14.74
CA ASP A 15 2.60 -10.58 -14.97
C ASP A 15 3.88 -11.33 -14.56
N ALA A 16 4.38 -11.01 -13.35
CA ALA A 16 5.60 -11.53 -12.75
C ALA A 16 6.94 -11.19 -13.45
N HIS A 17 6.93 -10.29 -14.44
CA HIS A 17 8.14 -9.82 -15.13
C HIS A 17 8.47 -8.38 -14.71
N ASP A 18 9.75 -8.12 -14.40
CA ASP A 18 10.27 -6.78 -14.15
C ASP A 18 10.06 -5.89 -15.38
N ALA A 19 9.64 -4.63 -15.18
CA ALA A 19 9.51 -3.67 -16.26
C ALA A 19 10.84 -3.41 -16.96
N GLU A 20 10.84 -3.28 -18.28
CA GLU A 20 12.08 -2.98 -19.02
C GLU A 20 12.57 -1.55 -18.80
N ASN A 21 13.88 -1.34 -18.94
CA ASN A 21 14.50 -0.01 -18.87
C ASN A 21 13.88 0.96 -19.88
N THR A 22 13.60 0.49 -21.08
CA THR A 22 12.98 1.26 -22.17
C THR A 22 11.60 1.79 -21.77
N ALA A 23 10.76 0.93 -21.19
CA ALA A 23 9.43 1.28 -20.70
C ALA A 23 9.50 2.29 -19.54
N LEU A 24 10.39 2.06 -18.57
CA LEU A 24 10.59 2.96 -17.44
C LEU A 24 11.09 4.34 -17.89
N CYS A 25 12.10 4.39 -18.77
CA CYS A 25 12.59 5.64 -19.35
C CYS A 25 11.50 6.39 -20.12
N ALA A 26 10.66 5.69 -20.88
CA ALA A 26 9.53 6.30 -21.59
C ALA A 26 8.51 6.92 -20.61
N ALA A 27 8.16 6.19 -19.54
CA ALA A 27 7.28 6.71 -18.50
C ALA A 27 7.89 7.94 -17.80
N PHE A 28 9.18 7.91 -17.47
CA PHE A 28 9.87 9.06 -16.87
C PHE A 28 9.86 10.29 -17.77
N MET A 29 10.12 10.13 -19.08
CA MET A 29 10.04 11.25 -20.02
C MET A 29 8.63 11.84 -20.11
N ARG A 30 7.59 11.00 -20.07
CA ARG A 30 6.19 11.45 -20.07
C ARG A 30 5.85 12.24 -18.81
N ILE A 31 6.34 11.81 -17.65
CA ILE A 31 6.18 12.55 -16.38
C ILE A 31 6.93 13.88 -16.43
N GLU A 32 8.15 13.90 -16.96
CA GLU A 32 8.95 15.13 -17.06
C GLU A 32 8.24 16.20 -17.88
N GLN A 33 7.65 15.79 -19.00
CA GLN A 33 6.87 16.68 -19.86
C GLN A 33 5.58 17.14 -19.18
N ALA A 34 4.93 16.27 -18.40
CA ALA A 34 3.65 16.57 -17.76
C ALA A 34 3.76 17.40 -16.48
N ARG A 35 4.82 17.22 -15.67
CA ARG A 35 4.92 17.85 -14.34
C ARG A 35 5.10 19.36 -14.39
N GLY A 36 5.60 19.90 -15.51
CA GLY A 36 5.91 21.32 -15.65
C GLY A 36 6.85 21.81 -14.54
N ALA A 37 6.41 22.82 -13.78
CA ALA A 37 7.18 23.39 -12.67
C ALA A 37 7.00 22.65 -11.34
N THR A 38 6.10 21.68 -11.25
CA THR A 38 5.84 20.94 -10.00
C THR A 38 7.05 20.08 -9.65
N PRO A 39 7.69 20.32 -8.48
CA PRO A 39 8.77 19.45 -8.01
C PRO A 39 8.17 18.11 -7.57
N LEU A 40 8.88 17.04 -7.89
CA LEU A 40 8.56 15.69 -7.45
C LEU A 40 9.79 15.08 -6.79
N THR A 41 9.61 14.42 -5.67
CA THR A 41 10.63 13.60 -5.02
C THR A 41 10.94 12.36 -5.86
N TYR A 42 12.07 11.71 -5.57
CA TYR A 42 12.45 10.44 -6.21
C TYR A 42 11.34 9.38 -6.11
N PHE A 43 10.67 9.29 -4.96
CA PHE A 43 9.64 8.27 -4.73
C PHE A 43 8.33 8.61 -5.45
N GLU A 44 7.91 9.88 -5.47
CA GLU A 44 6.74 10.31 -6.23
C GLU A 44 6.93 10.07 -7.74
N TYR A 45 8.12 10.37 -8.26
CA TYR A 45 8.46 10.13 -9.66
C TYR A 45 8.39 8.65 -10.05
N GLY A 46 8.95 7.78 -9.19
CA GLY A 46 8.88 6.34 -9.38
C GLY A 46 7.47 5.78 -9.28
N THR A 47 6.66 6.31 -8.36
CA THR A 47 5.27 5.92 -8.17
C THR A 47 4.44 6.26 -9.42
N LEU A 48 4.57 7.49 -9.94
CA LEU A 48 3.89 7.88 -11.17
C LEU A 48 4.31 7.02 -12.37
N ALA A 49 5.59 6.64 -12.46
CA ALA A 49 6.06 5.79 -13.55
C ALA A 49 5.43 4.39 -13.48
N ALA A 50 5.36 3.80 -12.28
CA ALA A 50 4.67 2.53 -12.07
C ALA A 50 3.19 2.63 -12.48
N LEU A 51 2.49 3.68 -12.03
CA LEU A 51 1.08 3.89 -12.34
C LEU A 51 0.81 4.07 -13.84
N LEU A 52 1.68 4.80 -14.55
CA LEU A 52 1.58 4.92 -16.01
C LEU A 52 1.73 3.57 -16.71
N LEU A 53 2.73 2.78 -16.32
CA LEU A 53 2.93 1.45 -16.90
C LEU A 53 1.76 0.51 -16.61
N PHE A 54 1.17 0.57 -15.42
CA PHE A 54 -0.01 -0.22 -15.09
C PHE A 54 -1.26 0.22 -15.87
N ALA A 55 -1.44 1.52 -16.09
CA ALA A 55 -2.57 2.05 -16.85
C ALA A 55 -2.55 1.58 -18.31
N ASP A 56 -1.36 1.47 -18.90
CA ASP A 56 -1.18 1.02 -20.29
C ASP A 56 -1.28 -0.51 -20.45
N ALA A 57 -1.25 -1.29 -19.35
CA ALA A 57 -1.15 -2.75 -19.37
C ALA A 57 -2.49 -3.50 -19.24
N HIS A 58 -3.63 -2.80 -19.11
CA HIS A 58 -4.98 -3.41 -19.03
C HIS A 58 -5.12 -4.51 -17.97
N LEU A 59 -4.61 -4.26 -16.76
CA LEU A 59 -4.58 -5.23 -15.66
C LEU A 59 -5.93 -5.39 -14.97
N ASP A 60 -6.24 -6.60 -14.50
CA ASP A 60 -7.41 -6.87 -13.66
C ASP A 60 -7.22 -6.35 -12.23
N VAL A 61 -6.00 -6.43 -11.71
CA VAL A 61 -5.64 -6.05 -10.33
C VAL A 61 -4.25 -5.43 -10.32
N VAL A 62 -4.08 -4.39 -9.49
CA VAL A 62 -2.79 -3.77 -9.20
C VAL A 62 -2.54 -3.82 -7.70
N LEU A 63 -1.36 -4.33 -7.30
CA LEU A 63 -0.90 -4.30 -5.91
C LEU A 63 0.12 -3.19 -5.74
N LEU A 64 -0.21 -2.20 -4.91
CA LEU A 64 0.67 -1.08 -4.61
C LEU A 64 1.19 -1.19 -3.18
N GLU A 65 2.51 -1.29 -3.04
CA GLU A 65 3.19 -1.27 -1.75
C GLU A 65 3.48 0.18 -1.35
N VAL A 66 2.97 0.60 -0.19
CA VAL A 66 3.25 1.89 0.42
C VAL A 66 4.74 2.01 0.74
N GLY A 67 5.36 3.13 0.38
CA GLY A 67 6.78 3.38 0.65
C GLY A 67 7.06 3.68 2.13
N LEU A 68 6.37 4.68 2.69
CA LEU A 68 6.55 5.09 4.07
C LEU A 68 5.24 5.56 4.71
N GLY A 69 4.92 5.02 5.89
CA GLY A 69 3.71 5.39 6.61
C GLY A 69 2.45 4.93 5.88
N GLY A 70 1.75 5.86 5.23
CA GLY A 70 0.52 5.62 4.51
C GLY A 70 -0.16 6.93 4.08
N ARG A 71 -0.59 7.74 5.06
CA ARG A 71 -1.38 8.96 4.84
C ARG A 71 -0.80 9.92 3.80
N LEU A 72 0.52 10.14 3.85
CA LEU A 72 1.24 11.06 2.96
C LEU A 72 2.12 10.35 1.93
N ASP A 73 1.97 9.03 1.79
CA ASP A 73 2.75 8.27 0.81
C ASP A 73 2.26 8.56 -0.61
N ALA A 74 3.17 8.60 -1.58
CA ALA A 74 2.83 8.88 -2.98
C ALA A 74 1.83 7.87 -3.56
N VAL A 75 1.83 6.64 -3.06
CA VAL A 75 0.89 5.59 -3.48
C VAL A 75 -0.54 5.92 -3.04
N ASN A 76 -0.71 6.67 -1.96
CA ASN A 76 -2.01 6.99 -1.37
C ASN A 76 -2.83 8.00 -2.20
N ILE A 77 -2.32 8.46 -3.36
CA ILE A 77 -3.13 9.19 -4.34
C ILE A 77 -4.17 8.30 -5.03
N ILE A 78 -4.02 6.98 -4.94
CA ILE A 78 -4.96 6.01 -5.50
C ILE A 78 -6.01 5.65 -4.46
N ASP A 79 -7.28 5.69 -4.86
CA ASP A 79 -8.39 5.21 -4.04
C ASP A 79 -8.48 3.69 -4.11
N ALA A 80 -7.80 3.03 -3.17
CA ALA A 80 -7.75 1.57 -3.12
C ALA A 80 -9.14 0.95 -2.86
N ASP A 81 -9.48 -0.09 -3.63
CA ASP A 81 -10.68 -0.90 -3.38
C ASP A 81 -10.57 -1.72 -2.10
N VAL A 82 -9.35 -2.13 -1.75
CA VAL A 82 -8.99 -2.84 -0.51
C VAL A 82 -7.65 -2.31 -0.03
N ALA A 83 -7.58 -1.94 1.25
CA ALA A 83 -6.35 -1.51 1.90
C ALA A 83 -5.88 -2.55 2.92
N ILE A 84 -4.56 -2.70 3.09
CA ILE A 84 -3.98 -3.71 3.98
C ILE A 84 -2.90 -3.09 4.86
N VAL A 85 -3.02 -3.26 6.17
CA VAL A 85 -1.97 -2.99 7.15
C VAL A 85 -1.49 -4.32 7.71
N THR A 86 -0.29 -4.75 7.32
CA THR A 86 0.26 -6.06 7.67
C THR A 86 0.65 -6.13 9.14
N THR A 87 1.54 -5.25 9.60
CA THR A 87 2.05 -5.19 10.97
C THR A 87 2.32 -3.75 11.40
N ILE A 88 2.44 -3.51 12.71
CA ILE A 88 2.87 -2.23 13.29
C ILE A 88 4.10 -2.45 14.18
N GLY A 89 5.26 -1.98 13.73
CA GLY A 89 6.50 -1.87 14.51
C GLY A 89 6.92 -0.41 14.70
N ILE A 90 7.90 -0.17 15.58
CA ILE A 90 8.55 1.14 15.73
C ILE A 90 9.63 1.25 14.66
N ASP A 91 9.42 2.13 13.69
CA ASP A 91 10.37 2.45 12.63
C ASP A 91 10.08 3.86 12.09
N HIS A 92 11.10 4.52 11.52
CA HIS A 92 10.99 5.85 10.93
C HIS A 92 10.30 6.88 11.85
N THR A 93 10.69 6.90 13.12
CA THR A 93 10.00 7.69 14.16
C THR A 93 10.10 9.19 13.93
N GLU A 94 11.11 9.64 13.18
CA GLU A 94 11.27 11.02 12.76
C GLU A 94 10.15 11.50 11.81
N TYR A 95 9.51 10.58 11.08
CA TYR A 95 8.41 10.89 10.17
C TYR A 95 7.06 10.45 10.73
N LEU A 96 7.01 9.29 11.39
CA LEU A 96 5.77 8.62 11.78
C LEU A 96 5.40 8.81 13.26
N GLY A 97 6.27 9.51 14.00
CA GLY A 97 6.16 9.73 15.43
C GLY A 97 6.78 8.62 16.28
N PRO A 98 6.84 8.81 17.60
CA PRO A 98 7.73 8.06 18.47
C PRO A 98 7.19 6.70 18.90
N ASP A 99 5.92 6.39 18.65
CA ASP A 99 5.24 5.23 19.22
C ASP A 99 4.34 4.49 18.23
N ARG A 100 3.90 3.28 18.62
CA ARG A 100 3.04 2.44 17.77
C ARG A 100 1.74 3.14 17.44
N ASP A 101 1.25 4.01 18.32
CA ASP A 101 -0.04 4.67 18.18
C ASP A 101 0.02 5.78 17.12
N SER A 102 1.08 6.60 17.12
CA SER A 102 1.34 7.60 16.07
C SER A 102 1.59 6.93 14.71
N ILE A 103 2.39 5.86 14.70
CA ILE A 103 2.66 5.09 13.47
C ILE A 103 1.36 4.47 12.95
N GLY A 104 0.53 3.91 13.83
CA GLY A 104 -0.77 3.35 13.50
C GLY A 104 -1.69 4.36 12.82
N ARG A 105 -1.74 5.60 13.32
CA ARG A 105 -2.53 6.69 12.68
C ARG A 105 -2.05 7.01 11.27
N GLU A 106 -0.73 7.11 11.06
CA GLU A 106 -0.18 7.38 9.73
C GLU A 106 -0.50 6.25 8.76
N LYS A 107 -0.41 4.99 9.20
CA LYS A 107 -0.76 3.84 8.35
C LYS A 107 -2.26 3.75 8.08
N ALA A 108 -3.14 4.12 9.02
CA ALA A 108 -4.59 4.20 8.78
C ALA A 108 -4.98 5.19 7.67
N GLY A 109 -4.08 6.10 7.26
CA GLY A 109 -4.35 7.06 6.18
C GLY A 109 -4.58 6.42 4.80
N ILE A 110 -4.27 5.14 4.60
CA ILE A 110 -4.62 4.41 3.36
C ILE A 110 -6.06 3.89 3.37
N ALA A 111 -6.76 3.98 4.49
CA ALA A 111 -8.14 3.52 4.58
C ALA A 111 -9.06 4.37 3.69
N ARG A 112 -10.12 3.77 3.16
CA ARG A 112 -11.14 4.43 2.34
C ARG A 112 -12.53 4.15 2.90
N ALA A 113 -13.39 5.17 2.89
CA ALA A 113 -14.74 5.07 3.43
C ALA A 113 -15.54 4.00 2.69
N GLY A 114 -16.23 3.13 3.45
CA GLY A 114 -17.01 2.02 2.91
C GLY A 114 -16.20 0.92 2.24
N ARG A 115 -14.87 0.97 2.29
CA ARG A 115 -13.99 -0.04 1.69
C ARG A 115 -13.31 -0.90 2.76
N PRO A 116 -12.99 -2.17 2.46
CA PRO A 116 -12.27 -3.02 3.39
C PRO A 116 -10.89 -2.47 3.77
N LEU A 117 -10.63 -2.40 5.07
CA LEU A 117 -9.29 -2.26 5.64
C LEU A 117 -8.93 -3.54 6.39
N ILE A 118 -8.01 -4.32 5.82
CA ILE A 118 -7.53 -5.56 6.41
C ILE A 118 -6.36 -5.25 7.35
N ILE A 119 -6.45 -5.69 8.60
CA ILE A 119 -5.42 -5.51 9.62
C ILE A 119 -4.87 -6.89 10.00
N GLY A 120 -3.62 -7.15 9.59
CA GLY A 120 -2.88 -8.37 9.92
C GLY A 120 -2.20 -8.35 11.30
N ALA A 121 -2.16 -7.18 11.96
CA ALA A 121 -1.59 -7.06 13.30
C ALA A 121 -2.54 -7.70 14.34
N LEU A 122 -2.04 -8.67 15.11
CA LEU A 122 -2.80 -9.33 16.19
C LEU A 122 -3.10 -8.37 17.36
N ASP A 123 -2.17 -7.45 17.64
CA ASP A 123 -2.29 -6.41 18.65
C ASP A 123 -2.19 -5.02 17.99
N PRO A 124 -3.22 -4.55 17.25
CA PRO A 124 -3.18 -3.25 16.59
C PRO A 124 -3.32 -2.12 17.63
N PRO A 125 -2.53 -1.04 17.53
CA PRO A 125 -2.63 0.08 18.44
C PRO A 125 -3.98 0.81 18.29
N PRO A 126 -4.53 1.41 19.37
CA PRO A 126 -5.81 2.12 19.33
C PRO A 126 -5.89 3.17 18.21
N GLY A 127 -4.82 3.95 17.99
CA GLY A 127 -4.74 4.98 16.98
C GLY A 127 -4.97 4.47 15.56
N LEU A 128 -4.52 3.25 15.22
CA LEU A 128 -4.84 2.63 13.93
C LEU A 128 -6.34 2.36 13.79
N LEU A 129 -6.95 1.77 14.83
CA LEU A 129 -8.37 1.40 14.82
C LEU A 129 -9.27 2.64 14.81
N ASP A 130 -8.95 3.63 15.63
CA ASP A 130 -9.75 4.84 15.78
C ASP A 130 -9.67 5.71 14.52
N SER A 131 -8.49 5.86 13.91
CA SER A 131 -8.37 6.54 12.62
C SER A 131 -9.07 5.80 11.48
N ALA A 132 -8.99 4.46 11.44
CA ALA A 132 -9.71 3.68 10.44
C ALA A 132 -11.24 3.84 10.55
N ARG A 133 -11.78 3.83 11.78
CA ARG A 133 -13.20 4.08 12.04
C ARG A 133 -13.60 5.50 11.68
N ALA A 134 -12.79 6.50 12.04
CA ALA A 134 -13.03 7.89 11.69
C ALA A 134 -13.07 8.12 10.17
N ASN A 135 -12.26 7.39 9.42
CA ASN A 135 -12.27 7.39 7.95
C ASN A 135 -13.44 6.57 7.35
N GLY A 136 -14.30 5.96 8.18
CA GLY A 136 -15.45 5.20 7.74
C GLY A 136 -15.12 3.87 7.04
N ALA A 137 -13.93 3.31 7.25
CA ALA A 137 -13.52 2.07 6.60
C ALA A 137 -14.17 0.83 7.24
N CYS A 138 -14.39 -0.20 6.43
CA CYS A 138 -14.87 -1.51 6.88
C CYS A 138 -13.67 -2.31 7.43
N VAL A 139 -13.42 -2.21 8.73
CA VAL A 139 -12.25 -2.83 9.36
C VAL A 139 -12.43 -4.34 9.54
N LEU A 140 -11.46 -5.13 9.06
CA LEU A 140 -11.37 -6.59 9.24
C LEU A 140 -10.05 -6.94 9.91
N ARG A 141 -10.08 -7.67 11.03
CA ARG A 141 -8.90 -7.94 11.87
C ARG A 141 -8.58 -9.42 11.96
N LEU A 142 -7.29 -9.74 11.79
CA LEU A 142 -6.77 -11.08 12.05
C LEU A 142 -6.95 -11.45 13.53
N GLY A 143 -7.45 -12.66 13.78
CA GLY A 143 -7.76 -13.19 15.11
C GLY A 143 -9.11 -12.74 15.67
N VAL A 144 -9.83 -11.82 15.01
CA VAL A 144 -11.16 -11.35 15.44
C VAL A 144 -12.21 -11.65 14.38
N ASP A 145 -12.00 -11.15 13.16
CA ASP A 145 -12.95 -11.25 12.05
C ASP A 145 -12.57 -12.38 11.09
N PHE A 146 -11.27 -12.67 10.97
CA PHE A 146 -10.75 -13.80 10.21
C PHE A 146 -9.54 -14.45 10.89
N SER A 147 -9.30 -15.72 10.56
CA SER A 147 -8.13 -16.49 10.99
C SER A 147 -7.45 -17.13 9.79
N VAL A 148 -6.15 -17.40 9.91
CA VAL A 148 -5.34 -18.05 8.89
C VAL A 148 -4.60 -19.21 9.53
N VAL A 149 -4.70 -20.40 8.95
CA VAL A 149 -3.98 -21.60 9.33
C VAL A 149 -3.05 -21.99 8.18
N PRO A 150 -1.73 -21.89 8.35
CA PRO A 150 -0.78 -22.38 7.35
C PRO A 150 -0.91 -23.90 7.21
N GLN A 151 -0.87 -24.38 5.97
CA GLN A 151 -0.71 -25.78 5.62
C GLN A 151 0.62 -25.95 4.86
N ILE A 152 1.07 -27.19 4.66
CA ILE A 152 2.39 -27.50 4.08
C ILE A 152 2.60 -26.82 2.72
N ASP A 153 1.57 -26.81 1.86
CA ASP A 153 1.63 -26.21 0.52
C ASP A 153 0.50 -25.19 0.24
N ALA A 154 -0.22 -24.77 1.28
CA ALA A 154 -1.42 -23.92 1.13
C ALA A 154 -1.69 -23.06 2.36
N TRP A 155 -2.62 -22.12 2.22
CA TRP A 155 -3.16 -21.36 3.33
C TRP A 155 -4.66 -21.62 3.41
N CYS A 156 -5.14 -22.02 4.58
CA CYS A 156 -6.57 -22.06 4.85
C CYS A 156 -6.94 -20.82 5.66
N TRP A 157 -7.96 -20.09 5.22
CA TRP A 157 -8.47 -18.95 5.97
C TRP A 157 -9.96 -19.14 6.24
N GLN A 158 -10.40 -18.62 7.38
CA GLN A 158 -11.81 -18.61 7.78
C GLN A 158 -12.16 -17.20 8.17
N ALA A 159 -13.26 -16.66 7.64
CA ALA A 159 -13.80 -15.37 8.03
C ALA A 159 -15.21 -15.55 8.57
N ARG A 160 -15.60 -14.70 9.53
CA ARG A 160 -17.01 -14.60 9.91
C ARG A 160 -17.80 -14.11 8.70
N GLN A 161 -18.96 -14.71 8.44
CA GLN A 161 -19.84 -14.27 7.37
C GLN A 161 -20.27 -12.83 7.66
N MET A 162 -19.90 -11.89 6.78
CA MET A 162 -20.34 -10.50 6.93
C MET A 162 -21.84 -10.45 6.66
N ALA A 163 -22.59 -9.80 7.56
CA ALA A 163 -24.01 -9.53 7.33
C ALA A 163 -24.12 -8.49 6.20
N ASN A 164 -24.87 -8.85 5.15
CA ASN A 164 -25.19 -7.96 4.02
C ASN A 164 -26.00 -6.74 4.45
#